data_AF-A0A3P3QJM9-F1
#
_entry.id   AF-A0A3P3QJM9-F1
#
_cell.length_a   1.000
_cell.length_b   1.000
_cell.length_c   1.000
_cell.angle_alpha   90.00
_cell.angle_beta   90.00
_cell.angle_gamma   90.00
#
_symmetry.space_group_name_H-M   'P 1'
#
loop_
_entity.id
_entity.type
_entity.pdbx_description
1 polymer ?
#
loop_
_entity_poly.entity_id
_entity_poly.type
_entity_poly.pdbx_seq_one_letter_code
_entity_poly.pdbx_strand_id
1 'polypeptide(L)'
;MPTIRARVSGFTLIELIIVVLLIGILTVTLLPRFVGKDGVSEFVARDQIVSLLQTVQIRAMQQTSGGCHNLELSSSVIALQAINGCVASPDSAFYFQSSSDSNVTLSLVSYDGNSVLPSSILSFDANGRPVLPTSSGYRVRISADSILDICVESQGYIHAIVQGGVCN
;
A
#
# COMPACT_ATOMS: atom_id res chain seq x y z
N MET A 1 18.44 -35.71 59.59
CA MET A 1 18.33 -34.89 58.37
C MET A 1 16.89 -34.38 58.28
N PRO A 2 16.60 -33.07 58.44
CA PRO A 2 15.24 -32.56 58.32
C PRO A 2 14.92 -32.28 56.84
N THR A 3 13.77 -32.77 56.37
CA THR A 3 13.25 -32.50 55.02
C THR A 3 12.38 -31.25 55.06
N ILE A 4 12.85 -30.18 54.39
CA ILE A 4 12.08 -28.95 54.21
C ILE A 4 10.94 -29.26 53.22
N ARG A 5 9.69 -29.36 53.72
CA ARG A 5 8.50 -29.40 52.86
C ARG A 5 8.16 -27.98 52.40
N ALA A 6 8.25 -27.71 51.10
CA ALA A 6 7.68 -26.51 50.51
C ALA A 6 6.14 -26.57 50.61
N ARG A 7 5.55 -25.61 51.32
CA ARG A 7 4.09 -25.45 51.41
C ARG A 7 3.61 -24.89 50.06
N VAL A 8 2.79 -25.65 49.34
CA VAL A 8 2.06 -25.12 48.18
C VAL A 8 1.01 -24.15 48.71
N SER A 9 1.22 -22.85 48.47
CA SER A 9 0.23 -21.81 48.78
C SER A 9 -0.80 -21.79 47.66
N GLY A 10 -2.07 -22.06 47.98
CA GLY A 10 -3.18 -21.89 47.04
C GLY A 10 -3.50 -20.42 46.82
N PHE A 11 -3.98 -20.08 45.62
CA PHE A 11 -4.54 -18.78 45.30
C PHE A 11 -5.86 -18.57 46.06
N THR A 12 -6.14 -17.34 46.49
CA THR A 12 -7.44 -17.01 47.09
C THR A 12 -8.52 -16.89 46.00
N LEU A 13 -9.79 -17.13 46.35
CA LEU A 13 -10.90 -16.99 45.39
C LEU A 13 -10.98 -15.57 44.82
N ILE A 14 -10.74 -14.55 45.66
CA ILE A 14 -10.77 -13.16 45.22
C ILE A 14 -9.59 -12.84 44.29
N GLU A 15 -8.42 -13.42 44.54
CA GLU A 15 -7.23 -13.24 43.71
C GLU A 15 -7.43 -13.84 42.30
N LEU A 16 -8.11 -14.98 42.21
CA LEU A 16 -8.48 -15.56 40.93
C LEU A 16 -9.43 -14.62 40.15
N ILE A 17 -10.44 -14.06 40.83
CA ILE A 17 -11.43 -13.17 40.21
C ILE A 17 -10.75 -11.93 39.63
N ILE A 18 -9.89 -11.27 40.41
CA ILE A 18 -9.20 -10.06 39.92
C ILE A 18 -8.30 -10.39 38.72
N VAL A 19 -7.63 -11.56 38.70
CA VAL A 19 -6.76 -11.96 37.58
C VAL A 19 -7.55 -12.17 36.30
N VAL A 20 -8.67 -12.92 36.33
CA VAL A 20 -9.48 -13.12 35.13
C VAL A 20 -10.14 -11.81 34.66
N LEU A 21 -10.49 -10.90 35.58
CA LEU A 21 -11.05 -9.59 35.26
C LEU A 21 -9.98 -8.69 34.58
N LEU A 22 -8.76 -8.67 35.12
CA LEU A 22 -7.63 -7.94 34.51
C LEU A 22 -7.27 -8.50 33.12
N ILE A 23 -7.22 -9.82 32.97
CA ILE A 23 -6.99 -10.46 31.66
C ILE A 23 -8.11 -10.11 30.69
N GLY A 24 -9.37 -10.09 31.14
CA GLY A 24 -10.51 -9.68 30.31
C GLY A 24 -10.38 -8.27 29.75
N ILE A 25 -10.02 -7.29 30.59
CA ILE A 25 -9.83 -5.89 30.16
C ILE A 25 -8.63 -5.77 29.19
N LEU A 26 -7.52 -6.44 29.49
CA LEU A 26 -6.34 -6.45 28.61
C LEU A 26 -6.65 -7.08 27.25
N THR A 27 -7.46 -8.15 27.23
CA THR A 27 -7.81 -8.84 25.98
C THR A 27 -8.62 -7.92 25.07
N VAL A 28 -9.64 -7.23 25.60
CA VAL A 28 -10.48 -6.32 24.80
C VAL A 28 -9.67 -5.15 24.22
N THR A 29 -8.65 -4.67 24.94
CA THR A 29 -7.84 -3.53 24.53
C THR A 29 -6.69 -3.89 23.58
N LEU A 30 -6.07 -5.06 23.75
CA LEU A 30 -4.92 -5.50 22.95
C LEU A 30 -5.31 -6.32 21.71
N LEU A 31 -6.39 -7.10 21.75
CA LEU A 31 -6.79 -8.01 20.67
C LEU A 31 -6.96 -7.29 19.31
N PRO A 32 -7.63 -6.12 19.21
CA PRO A 32 -7.78 -5.42 17.93
C PRO A 32 -6.44 -4.98 17.33
N ARG A 33 -5.45 -4.67 18.17
CA ARG A 33 -4.11 -4.26 17.72
C ARG A 33 -3.27 -5.42 17.19
N PHE A 34 -3.50 -6.64 17.67
CA PHE A 34 -2.81 -7.84 17.19
C PHE A 34 -3.40 -8.39 15.89
N VAL A 35 -4.71 -8.29 15.69
CA VAL A 35 -5.40 -8.86 14.52
C VAL A 35 -5.48 -7.89 13.32
N GLY A 36 -5.22 -6.58 13.53
CA GLY A 36 -5.43 -5.55 12.50
C GLY A 36 -4.18 -5.03 11.77
N LYS A 37 -2.99 -5.60 11.96
CA LYS A 37 -1.75 -5.03 11.39
C LYS A 37 -1.60 -5.24 9.89
N ASP A 38 -2.15 -6.31 9.35
CA ASP A 38 -1.89 -6.68 7.96
C ASP A 38 -2.60 -5.69 7.05
N GLY A 39 -3.95 -5.65 7.08
CA GLY A 39 -4.81 -4.76 6.28
C GLY A 39 -4.49 -3.26 6.33
N VAL A 40 -3.99 -2.74 7.46
CA VAL A 40 -3.69 -1.29 7.60
C VAL A 40 -2.51 -0.89 6.73
N SER A 41 -1.55 -1.79 6.50
CA SER A 41 -0.35 -1.48 5.74
C SER A 41 -0.64 -1.31 4.24
N GLU A 42 -1.57 -2.08 3.68
CA GLU A 42 -1.91 -1.98 2.26
C GLU A 42 -2.82 -0.79 1.95
N PHE A 43 -3.71 -0.39 2.87
CA PHE A 43 -4.48 0.85 2.70
C PHE A 43 -3.59 2.08 2.75
N VAL A 44 -2.60 2.11 3.65
CA VAL A 44 -1.60 3.20 3.68
C VAL A 44 -0.77 3.22 2.40
N ALA A 45 -0.34 2.05 1.92
CA ALA A 45 0.38 1.95 0.64
C ALA A 45 -0.46 2.48 -0.52
N ARG A 46 -1.74 2.10 -0.59
CA ARG A 46 -2.70 2.58 -1.60
C ARG A 46 -2.82 4.09 -1.58
N ASP A 47 -3.03 4.69 -0.41
CA ASP A 47 -3.19 6.14 -0.28
C ASP A 47 -1.91 6.89 -0.67
N GLN A 48 -0.73 6.35 -0.32
CA GLN A 48 0.55 6.91 -0.72
C GLN A 48 0.75 6.85 -2.24
N ILE A 49 0.41 5.73 -2.88
CA ILE A 49 0.51 5.58 -4.34
C ILE A 49 -0.47 6.51 -5.05
N VAL A 50 -1.70 6.68 -4.54
CA VAL A 50 -2.67 7.66 -5.08
C VAL A 50 -2.11 9.07 -5.02
N SER A 51 -1.55 9.48 -3.88
CA SER A 51 -0.90 10.79 -3.72
C SER A 51 0.27 10.99 -4.69
N LEU A 52 1.07 9.94 -4.88
CA LEU A 52 2.19 9.94 -5.81
C LEU A 52 1.71 10.11 -7.27
N LEU A 53 0.70 9.36 -7.70
CA LEU A 53 0.09 9.48 -9.03
C LEU A 53 -0.46 10.90 -9.28
N GLN A 54 -1.19 11.46 -8.31
CA GLN A 54 -1.73 12.83 -8.40
C GLN A 54 -0.61 13.88 -8.48
N THR A 55 0.48 13.69 -7.73
CA THR A 55 1.63 14.58 -7.78
C THR A 55 2.25 14.59 -9.17
N VAL A 56 2.41 13.43 -9.81
CA VAL A 56 2.94 13.34 -11.18
C VAL A 56 1.98 13.93 -12.20
N GLN A 57 0.68 13.68 -12.05
CA GLN A 57 -0.33 14.29 -12.90
C GLN A 57 -0.27 15.82 -12.87
N ILE A 58 -0.21 16.41 -11.67
CA ILE A 58 -0.10 17.87 -11.50
C ILE A 58 1.23 18.37 -12.08
N ARG A 59 2.33 17.64 -11.88
CA ARG A 59 3.63 17.99 -12.45
C ARG A 59 3.60 18.00 -13.99
N ALA A 60 2.96 17.01 -14.62
CA ALA A 60 2.80 16.95 -16.07
C ALA A 60 1.96 18.13 -16.61
N MET A 61 0.93 18.55 -15.88
CA MET A 61 0.12 19.72 -16.24
C MET A 61 0.89 21.05 -16.08
N GLN A 62 1.79 21.13 -15.10
CA GLN A 62 2.60 22.32 -14.84
C GLN A 62 3.80 22.44 -15.79
N GLN A 63 4.37 21.31 -16.23
CA GLN A 63 5.57 21.26 -17.05
C GLN A 63 5.25 20.70 -18.44
N THR A 64 4.60 21.52 -19.26
CA THR A 64 4.06 21.11 -20.57
C THR A 64 5.14 20.90 -21.66
N SER A 65 6.35 21.42 -21.45
CA SER A 65 7.44 21.36 -22.43
C SER A 65 8.76 20.94 -21.77
N GLY A 66 9.12 19.66 -21.92
CA GLY A 66 10.46 19.15 -21.63
C GLY A 66 10.74 18.73 -20.18
N GLY A 67 9.70 18.49 -19.36
CA GLY A 67 9.85 17.95 -18.01
C GLY A 67 9.98 16.42 -18.00
N CYS A 68 10.68 15.87 -17.02
CA CYS A 68 10.58 14.45 -16.69
C CYS A 68 9.54 14.21 -15.61
N HIS A 69 8.45 13.54 -15.98
CA HIS A 69 7.32 13.23 -15.10
C HIS A 69 6.84 11.80 -15.37
N ASN A 70 7.79 10.90 -15.53
CA ASN A 70 7.53 9.46 -15.62
C ASN A 70 7.61 8.85 -14.23
N LEU A 71 6.70 7.93 -13.96
CA LEU A 71 6.75 7.01 -12.84
C LEU A 71 7.31 5.70 -13.32
N GLU A 72 8.25 5.17 -12.57
CA GLU A 72 8.75 3.82 -12.75
C GLU A 72 8.13 2.92 -11.68
N LEU A 73 7.53 1.84 -12.13
CA LEU A 73 6.90 0.80 -11.35
C LEU A 73 7.75 -0.48 -11.45
N SER A 74 8.22 -0.94 -10.30
CA SER A 74 8.82 -2.24 -10.09
C SER A 74 7.95 -3.03 -9.11
N SER A 75 8.26 -4.31 -8.90
CA SER A 75 7.47 -5.21 -8.04
C SER A 75 7.38 -4.75 -6.58
N SER A 76 8.30 -3.91 -6.10
CA SER A 76 8.32 -3.42 -4.71
C SER A 76 8.47 -1.91 -4.60
N VAL A 77 8.66 -1.19 -5.71
CA VAL A 77 8.96 0.24 -5.72
C VAL A 77 8.13 0.91 -6.78
N ILE A 78 7.53 2.06 -6.45
CA ILE A 78 7.04 3.01 -7.44
C ILE A 78 7.66 4.37 -7.14
N ALA A 79 8.31 4.99 -8.12
CA ALA A 79 9.04 6.22 -7.91
C ALA A 79 8.94 7.15 -9.11
N LEU A 80 9.03 8.45 -8.86
CA LEU A 80 9.24 9.42 -9.92
C LEU A 80 10.65 9.25 -10.47
N GLN A 81 10.81 9.31 -11.79
CA GLN A 81 12.12 9.39 -12.41
C GLN A 81 12.74 10.77 -12.16
N ALA A 82 14.05 10.79 -11.94
CA ALA A 82 14.79 12.02 -11.70
C ALA A 82 14.66 13.01 -12.88
N ILE A 83 14.52 14.30 -12.54
CA ILE A 83 14.32 15.41 -13.51
C ILE A 83 15.50 15.51 -14.51
N ASN A 84 16.71 15.18 -14.06
CA ASN A 84 17.92 15.21 -14.90
C ASN A 84 18.02 13.93 -15.74
N GLY A 85 17.28 13.89 -16.84
CA GLY A 85 17.51 12.96 -17.95
C GLY A 85 16.48 11.84 -18.15
N CYS A 86 15.35 11.81 -17.43
CA CYS A 86 14.39 10.71 -17.51
C CYS A 86 15.04 9.32 -17.48
N VAL A 87 16.07 9.23 -16.66
CA VAL A 87 16.74 7.98 -16.39
C VAL A 87 15.92 7.24 -15.35
N ALA A 88 15.86 5.92 -15.50
CA ALA A 88 15.28 4.95 -14.58
C ALA A 88 16.08 4.94 -13.26
N SER A 89 16.02 6.06 -12.54
CA SER A 89 16.58 6.23 -11.21
C SER A 89 15.49 6.88 -10.37
N PRO A 90 15.10 6.24 -9.25
CA PRO A 90 14.07 6.77 -8.39
C PRO A 90 14.53 8.11 -7.81
N ASP A 91 13.67 9.12 -7.90
CA ASP A 91 13.82 10.36 -7.15
C ASP A 91 13.67 10.02 -5.66
N SER A 92 14.74 10.20 -4.90
CA SER A 92 14.78 9.92 -3.46
C SER A 92 13.78 10.75 -2.64
N ALA A 93 13.20 11.81 -3.21
CA ALA A 93 12.19 12.62 -2.54
C ALA A 93 10.75 12.14 -2.80
N PHE A 94 10.49 11.42 -3.90
CA PHE A 94 9.14 11.03 -4.30
C PHE A 94 9.10 9.57 -4.75
N TYR A 95 9.01 8.68 -3.77
CA TYR A 95 8.88 7.24 -3.99
C TYR A 95 7.99 6.60 -2.93
N PHE A 96 7.48 5.43 -3.28
CA PHE A 96 6.97 4.43 -2.36
C PHE A 96 7.79 3.16 -2.55
N GLN A 97 8.15 2.53 -1.44
CA GLN A 97 8.83 1.24 -1.41
C GLN A 97 8.12 0.35 -0.41
N SER A 98 7.70 -0.85 -0.82
CA SER A 98 7.21 -1.85 0.12
C SER A 98 8.34 -2.25 1.06
N SER A 99 8.02 -2.34 2.36
CA SER A 99 9.02 -2.73 3.35
C SER A 99 9.43 -4.18 3.09
N SER A 100 10.70 -4.52 3.33
CA SER A 100 11.23 -5.86 3.08
C SER A 100 10.54 -6.97 3.90
N ASP A 101 9.84 -6.60 4.98
CA ASP A 101 9.04 -7.50 5.83
C ASP A 101 7.58 -7.64 5.36
N SER A 102 7.17 -6.87 4.34
CA SER A 102 5.81 -6.90 3.81
C SER A 102 5.76 -7.74 2.52
N ASN A 103 4.85 -8.71 2.43
CA ASN A 103 4.54 -9.45 1.19
C ASN A 103 3.82 -8.58 0.12
N VAL A 104 4.03 -7.26 0.15
CA VAL A 104 3.37 -6.30 -0.74
C VAL A 104 4.13 -6.25 -2.07
N THR A 105 3.44 -6.65 -3.13
CA THR A 105 3.92 -6.60 -4.50
C THR A 105 3.08 -5.63 -5.33
N LEU A 106 3.72 -4.92 -6.24
CA LEU A 106 3.09 -3.96 -7.14
C LEU A 106 3.14 -4.51 -8.57
N SER A 107 2.06 -4.29 -9.33
CA SER A 107 2.02 -4.64 -10.75
C SER A 107 1.12 -3.70 -11.53
N LEU A 108 1.46 -3.47 -12.80
CA LEU A 108 0.59 -2.76 -13.71
C LEU A 108 -0.36 -3.75 -14.37
N VAL A 109 -1.64 -3.44 -14.36
CA VAL A 109 -2.69 -4.32 -14.90
C VAL A 109 -3.53 -3.54 -15.90
N SER A 110 -4.00 -4.24 -16.92
CA SER A 110 -5.00 -3.77 -17.87
C SER A 110 -6.25 -3.26 -17.17
N TYR A 111 -6.97 -2.38 -17.87
CA TYR A 111 -8.15 -1.70 -17.33
C TYR A 111 -9.28 -2.65 -16.91
N ASP A 112 -9.42 -3.81 -17.56
CA ASP A 112 -10.37 -4.86 -17.17
C ASP A 112 -9.93 -5.66 -15.93
N GLY A 113 -8.66 -5.54 -15.53
CA GLY A 113 -8.08 -6.22 -14.38
C GLY A 113 -7.53 -7.62 -14.68
N ASN A 114 -7.55 -8.05 -15.95
CA ASN A 114 -7.35 -9.47 -16.33
C ASN A 114 -5.92 -9.80 -16.76
N SER A 115 -5.16 -8.82 -17.25
CA SER A 115 -3.81 -9.03 -17.79
C SER A 115 -2.81 -8.10 -17.14
N VAL A 116 -1.68 -8.64 -16.68
CA VAL A 116 -0.52 -7.84 -16.25
C VAL A 116 0.15 -7.22 -17.47
N LEU A 117 0.43 -5.93 -17.42
CA LEU A 117 1.04 -5.18 -18.50
C LEU A 117 2.57 -5.21 -18.35
N PRO A 118 3.34 -5.36 -19.45
CA PRO A 118 4.80 -5.40 -19.41
C PRO A 118 5.44 -4.01 -19.21
N SER A 119 4.66 -2.92 -19.33
CA SER A 119 5.17 -1.57 -19.10
C SER A 119 5.36 -1.31 -17.62
N SER A 120 6.58 -0.90 -17.24
CA SER A 120 6.91 -0.37 -15.93
C SER A 120 6.85 1.16 -15.88
N ILE A 121 6.65 1.84 -17.01
CA ILE A 121 6.63 3.30 -17.06
C ILE A 121 5.19 3.80 -17.18
N LEU A 122 4.83 4.72 -16.29
CA LEU A 122 3.55 5.43 -16.28
C LEU A 122 3.85 6.91 -16.44
N SER A 123 3.09 7.60 -17.28
CA SER A 123 3.24 9.04 -17.44
C SER A 123 1.90 9.67 -17.75
N PHE A 124 1.84 11.00 -17.60
CA PHE A 124 0.67 11.80 -17.92
C PHE A 124 1.03 12.82 -18.99
N ASP A 125 0.07 13.14 -19.84
CA ASP A 125 0.19 14.20 -20.83
C ASP A 125 -0.01 15.59 -20.18
N ALA A 126 0.16 16.64 -20.99
CA ALA A 126 -0.07 18.03 -20.64
C ALA A 126 -1.48 18.33 -20.08
N ASN A 127 -2.44 17.48 -20.38
CA ASN A 127 -3.83 17.60 -19.95
C ASN A 127 -4.14 16.73 -18.73
N GLY A 128 -3.13 16.09 -18.13
CA GLY A 128 -3.28 15.22 -16.97
C GLY A 128 -3.92 13.87 -17.29
N ARG A 129 -3.96 13.46 -18.56
CA ARG A 129 -4.46 12.15 -18.98
C ARG A 129 -3.33 11.14 -19.01
N PRO A 130 -3.56 9.87 -18.63
CA PRO A 130 -2.52 8.86 -18.69
C PRO A 130 -2.04 8.68 -20.14
N VAL A 131 -0.72 8.72 -20.32
CA VAL A 131 -0.09 8.28 -21.57
C VAL A 131 -0.13 6.76 -21.55
N LEU A 132 -0.88 6.25 -22.52
CA LEU A 132 -1.39 4.89 -22.50
C LEU A 132 -0.28 3.86 -22.70
N PRO A 133 -0.37 2.73 -21.99
CA PRO A 133 -0.15 1.42 -22.59
C PRO A 133 -1.44 0.85 -23.22
N THR A 134 -2.65 1.25 -22.77
CA THR A 134 -3.94 0.85 -23.37
C THR A 134 -4.96 1.99 -23.42
N SER A 135 -5.79 2.08 -24.45
CA SER A 135 -6.76 3.18 -24.71
C SER A 135 -7.82 3.43 -23.63
N SER A 136 -8.02 2.49 -22.72
CA SER A 136 -9.09 2.55 -21.71
C SER A 136 -8.62 3.06 -20.35
N GLY A 137 -7.31 3.23 -20.14
CA GLY A 137 -6.72 3.50 -18.84
C GLY A 137 -5.91 2.30 -18.35
N TYR A 138 -5.59 2.26 -17.06
CA TYR A 138 -4.86 1.15 -16.45
C TYR A 138 -5.17 1.04 -14.95
N ARG A 139 -4.77 -0.09 -14.36
CA ARG A 139 -4.83 -0.33 -12.92
C ARG A 139 -3.44 -0.48 -12.35
N VAL A 140 -3.16 0.17 -11.22
CA VAL A 140 -2.00 -0.16 -10.39
C VAL A 140 -2.50 -1.12 -9.31
N ARG A 141 -2.03 -2.36 -9.37
CA ARG A 141 -2.43 -3.43 -8.46
C ARG A 141 -1.41 -3.59 -7.36
N ILE A 142 -1.91 -3.62 -6.13
CA ILE A 142 -1.18 -3.89 -4.90
C ILE A 142 -1.65 -5.26 -4.42
N SER A 143 -0.75 -6.23 -4.41
CA SER A 143 -1.02 -7.61 -4.02
C SER A 143 -0.22 -7.94 -2.75
N ALA A 144 -0.92 -8.14 -1.64
CA ALA A 144 -0.37 -8.68 -0.39
C ALA A 144 -1.31 -9.79 0.11
N ASP A 145 -1.79 -9.74 1.36
CA ASP A 145 -2.83 -10.66 1.85
C ASP A 145 -4.21 -10.37 1.24
N SER A 146 -4.43 -9.11 0.82
CA SER A 146 -5.57 -8.70 0.01
C SER A 146 -5.09 -8.02 -1.27
N ILE A 147 -5.95 -8.04 -2.30
CA ILE A 147 -5.70 -7.36 -3.58
C ILE A 147 -6.43 -6.03 -3.56
N LEU A 148 -5.67 -4.94 -3.70
CA LEU A 148 -6.19 -3.59 -3.83
C LEU A 148 -5.78 -3.03 -5.19
N ASP A 149 -6.72 -2.40 -5.87
CA ASP A 149 -6.49 -1.81 -7.18
C ASP A 149 -6.69 -0.29 -7.10
N ILE A 150 -5.85 0.44 -7.82
CA ILE A 150 -6.00 1.87 -8.09
C ILE A 150 -6.30 2.03 -9.57
N CYS A 151 -7.44 2.62 -9.89
CA CYS A 151 -7.88 2.89 -11.24
C CYS A 151 -7.34 4.24 -11.70
N VAL A 152 -6.74 4.25 -12.89
CA VAL A 152 -6.41 5.48 -13.61
C VAL A 152 -7.20 5.47 -14.92
N GLU A 153 -8.22 6.33 -14.96
CA GLU A 153 -9.14 6.44 -16.09
C GLU A 153 -8.47 7.13 -17.28
N SER A 154 -8.94 6.83 -18.50
CA SER A 154 -8.46 7.48 -19.74
C SER A 154 -8.55 9.01 -19.72
N GLN A 155 -9.42 9.59 -18.90
CA GLN A 155 -9.58 11.03 -18.73
C GLN A 155 -8.66 11.64 -17.66
N GLY A 156 -7.86 10.83 -16.95
CA GLY A 156 -6.99 11.29 -15.86
C GLY A 156 -7.61 11.24 -14.46
N TYR A 157 -8.80 10.65 -14.30
CA TYR A 157 -9.36 10.45 -12.96
C TYR A 157 -8.64 9.31 -12.26
N ILE A 158 -8.06 9.60 -11.09
CA ILE A 158 -7.37 8.62 -10.25
C ILE A 158 -8.25 8.36 -9.04
N HIS A 159 -8.70 7.12 -8.90
CA HIS A 159 -9.45 6.68 -7.74
C HIS A 159 -9.06 5.28 -7.38
N ALA A 160 -9.35 4.93 -6.14
CA ALA A 160 -8.89 3.70 -5.58
C ALA A 160 -10.15 2.85 -5.30
N ILE A 161 -10.11 1.55 -5.60
CA ILE A 161 -11.27 0.66 -5.46
C ILE A 161 -11.08 -0.35 -4.34
N VAL A 162 -12.21 -0.86 -3.82
CA VAL A 162 -12.21 -1.98 -2.88
C VAL A 162 -11.92 -3.30 -3.60
N GLN A 163 -11.53 -4.32 -2.84
CA GLN A 163 -11.22 -5.65 -3.38
C GLN A 163 -12.39 -6.19 -4.23
N GLY A 164 -12.11 -6.56 -5.47
CA GLY A 164 -13.12 -7.04 -6.43
C GLY A 164 -13.94 -5.94 -7.12
N GLY A 165 -13.60 -4.67 -6.93
CA GLY A 165 -14.20 -3.56 -7.65
C GLY A 165 -13.80 -3.52 -9.14
N VAL A 166 -14.58 -2.76 -9.92
CA VAL A 166 -14.32 -2.46 -11.32
C VAL A 166 -14.03 -0.97 -11.50
N CYS A 167 -13.08 -0.64 -12.39
CA CYS A 167 -12.89 0.72 -12.88
C CYS A 167 -14.04 1.08 -13.82
N ASN A 168 -14.48 2.35 -13.79
CA ASN A 168 -15.66 2.84 -14.50
C ASN A 168 -15.34 4.04 -15.37
#